data_AF-X1THV2-F1
#
_entry.id   AF-X1THV2-F1
#
_cell.length_a   1.000
_cell.length_b   1.000
_cell.length_c   1.000
_cell.angle_alpha   90.00
_cell.angle_beta   90.00
_cell.angle_gamma   90.00
#
_symmetry.space_group_name_H-M   'P 1'
#
loop_
_entity.id
_entity.type
_entity.pdbx_description
1 polymer ?
#
loop_
_entity_poly.entity_id
_entity_poly.type
_entity_poly.pdbx_seq_one_letter_code
_entity_poly.pdbx_strand_id
1 'polypeptide(L)'
;NFTLGGASGQGFTISANATATTFNIQVVNAPSGVEISYNTIDTTGAATMGVSVGAAGASGLTISNNTFTAEAGDGSIWGPKVVNVTVSTNTFTGPGSTTSGYAVEFAGVTGTSAISGNTISGYGMAVAIFNGEGTSGLTISGNTISGCENGIRLGQYSPTTDGDMTTVTVTQNTLTNNTIGIRVNDGANVKASNFTIDDNNISGSTSYGLNNQHTTESVTAENNWWGDASGPTHSSNPLGTGDAVSDNVDFMPWLDATYPTGQPAGLVTNITQSTAHATIQDAIDSAIAGDTIVAKDSTYTEDITVNTANLTLRSLNGKAVTTIQLVDGVGIDIQGGASGFTLGGASGQGFEVKSSGITSTTFNIQLANAPSDVEISYNTIDTVGNATMGISVGAAGASGLTIS
;
A
#
# COMPACT_ATOMS: atom_id res chain seq x y z
N ASN A 1 -11.72 2.95 36.95
CA ASN A 1 -11.15 3.95 36.04
C ASN A 1 -10.25 4.89 36.84
N PHE A 2 -9.00 4.99 36.45
CA PHE A 2 -8.00 5.90 37.04
C PHE A 2 -7.57 6.87 35.94
N THR A 3 -7.45 8.15 36.27
CA THR A 3 -7.04 9.19 35.32
C THR A 3 -5.82 9.92 35.88
N LEU A 4 -4.73 9.93 35.12
CA LEU A 4 -3.54 10.74 35.37
C LEU A 4 -3.55 11.95 34.43
N GLY A 5 -3.77 13.13 35.00
CA GLY A 5 -4.10 14.33 34.26
C GLY A 5 -5.60 14.42 34.03
N GLY A 6 -6.05 14.38 32.77
CA GLY A 6 -7.49 14.34 32.42
C GLY A 6 -8.04 15.60 31.75
N ALA A 7 -7.30 16.71 31.77
CA ALA A 7 -7.70 17.94 31.10
C ALA A 7 -6.52 18.87 30.81
N SER A 8 -6.70 19.76 29.83
CA SER A 8 -5.73 20.82 29.52
C SER A 8 -5.41 21.66 30.77
N GLY A 9 -4.12 21.86 31.03
CA GLY A 9 -3.62 22.59 32.21
C GLY A 9 -3.67 21.81 33.53
N GLN A 10 -4.12 20.54 33.52
CA GLN A 10 -4.21 19.69 34.72
C GLN A 10 -3.24 18.49 34.69
N GLY A 11 -2.33 18.44 33.71
CA GLY A 11 -1.33 17.40 33.62
C GLY A 11 -0.10 17.62 34.49
N PHE A 12 0.75 16.60 34.52
CA PHE A 12 2.01 16.56 35.27
C PHE A 12 3.21 16.60 34.32
N THR A 13 4.34 17.13 34.80
CA THR A 13 5.65 16.83 34.23
C THR A 13 6.26 15.65 34.98
N ILE A 14 6.54 14.57 34.27
CA ILE A 14 7.00 13.30 34.83
C ILE A 14 8.36 13.00 34.19
N SER A 15 9.41 13.00 35.01
CA SER A 15 10.78 12.69 34.57
C SER A 15 11.54 11.92 35.65
N ALA A 16 12.56 11.17 35.22
CA ALA A 16 13.36 10.31 36.09
C ALA A 16 14.76 10.87 36.34
N ASN A 17 14.94 11.57 37.46
CA ASN A 17 16.23 12.11 37.91
C ASN A 17 17.04 11.18 38.82
N ALA A 18 16.53 9.98 39.15
CA ALA A 18 17.16 9.05 40.08
C ALA A 18 17.51 7.72 39.39
N THR A 19 18.72 7.20 39.63
CA THR A 19 19.32 6.03 38.96
C THR A 19 18.59 4.70 39.11
N ALA A 20 17.49 4.64 39.88
CA ALA A 20 16.71 3.42 40.13
C ALA A 20 15.34 3.41 39.43
N THR A 21 14.90 4.53 38.84
CA THR A 21 13.61 4.58 38.13
C THR A 21 13.80 4.02 36.73
N THR A 22 13.20 2.85 36.45
CA THR A 22 13.24 2.25 35.11
C THR A 22 12.13 2.76 34.21
N PHE A 23 10.94 3.03 34.77
CA PHE A 23 9.76 3.49 34.02
C PHE A 23 9.13 4.69 34.70
N ASN A 24 8.77 5.73 33.93
CA ASN A 24 8.09 6.92 34.47
C ASN A 24 6.68 6.57 34.98
N ILE A 25 5.94 5.77 34.23
CA ILE A 25 4.61 5.25 34.58
C ILE A 25 4.58 3.75 34.30
N GLN A 26 4.12 2.96 35.27
CA GLN A 26 3.94 1.53 35.09
C GLN A 26 2.47 1.13 35.32
N VAL A 27 1.92 0.39 34.37
CA VAL A 27 0.54 -0.12 34.37
C VAL A 27 0.61 -1.64 34.56
N VAL A 28 0.34 -2.15 35.76
CA VAL A 28 0.54 -3.57 36.12
C VAL A 28 -0.73 -4.24 36.64
N ASN A 29 -0.76 -5.57 36.59
CA ASN A 29 -1.86 -6.42 37.06
C ASN A 29 -3.17 -6.26 36.27
N ALA A 30 -3.09 -6.13 34.94
CA ALA A 30 -4.23 -6.12 34.03
C ALA A 30 -5.33 -5.09 34.37
N PRO A 31 -4.98 -3.81 34.61
CA PRO A 31 -5.99 -2.82 34.94
C PRO A 31 -6.87 -2.51 33.73
N SER A 32 -8.07 -1.98 34.01
CA SER A 32 -9.02 -1.54 32.99
C SER A 32 -9.40 -0.07 33.14
N GLY A 33 -9.62 0.60 32.01
CA GLY A 33 -10.10 1.99 31.97
C GLY A 33 -9.13 2.98 32.60
N VAL A 34 -7.83 2.82 32.34
CA VAL A 34 -6.79 3.76 32.74
C VAL A 34 -6.67 4.84 31.68
N GLU A 35 -6.67 6.10 32.10
CA GLU A 35 -6.42 7.25 31.24
C GLU A 35 -5.14 7.96 31.69
N ILE A 36 -4.25 8.25 30.74
CA ILE A 36 -3.06 9.06 30.91
C ILE A 36 -3.15 10.18 29.88
N SER A 37 -3.47 11.40 30.31
CA SER A 37 -3.70 12.49 29.37
C SER A 37 -3.20 13.85 29.82
N TYR A 38 -2.80 14.70 28.86
CA TYR A 38 -2.31 16.07 29.08
C TYR A 38 -1.01 16.20 29.87
N ASN A 39 -0.21 15.13 30.00
CA ASN A 39 1.06 15.14 30.72
C ASN A 39 2.26 15.43 29.81
N THR A 40 3.36 15.90 30.40
CA THR A 40 4.69 15.88 29.81
C THR A 40 5.46 14.72 30.42
N ILE A 41 5.92 13.78 29.61
CA ILE A 41 6.61 12.56 30.04
C ILE A 41 7.98 12.53 29.37
N ASP A 42 9.02 12.64 30.18
CA ASP A 42 10.39 12.82 29.70
C ASP A 42 11.25 11.66 30.20
N THR A 43 11.77 10.85 29.27
CA THR A 43 12.68 9.74 29.61
C THR A 43 14.14 10.17 29.60
N THR A 44 14.48 11.41 29.22
CA THR A 44 15.85 11.90 29.31
C THR A 44 16.32 11.84 30.77
N GLY A 45 17.30 10.97 31.07
CA GLY A 45 17.65 10.59 32.44
C GLY A 45 17.72 9.08 32.66
N ALA A 46 17.16 8.60 33.78
CA ALA A 46 17.37 7.22 34.21
C ALA A 46 16.30 6.23 33.73
N ALA A 47 15.12 6.72 33.33
CA ALA A 47 14.02 5.87 32.90
C ALA A 47 14.24 5.44 31.45
N THR A 48 14.08 4.15 31.17
CA THR A 48 14.16 3.63 29.81
C THR A 48 12.80 3.58 29.11
N MET A 49 11.70 3.79 29.87
CA MET A 49 10.36 3.90 29.30
C MET A 49 9.49 5.00 29.94
N GLY A 50 8.70 5.67 29.10
CA GLY A 50 7.67 6.63 29.54
C GLY A 50 6.48 5.93 30.21
N VAL A 51 5.73 5.14 29.45
CA VAL A 51 4.64 4.29 29.93
C VAL A 51 4.98 2.84 29.64
N SER A 52 4.97 1.98 30.66
CA SER A 52 5.21 0.55 30.54
C SER A 52 4.00 -0.25 31.02
N VAL A 53 3.39 -1.05 30.15
CA VAL A 53 2.35 -2.02 30.51
C VAL A 53 3.02 -3.33 30.92
N GLY A 54 2.69 -3.86 32.09
CA GLY A 54 3.23 -5.11 32.60
C GLY A 54 2.72 -6.35 31.83
N ALA A 55 3.35 -7.49 32.06
CA ALA A 55 3.09 -8.75 31.34
C ALA A 55 1.62 -9.25 31.37
N ALA A 56 0.83 -8.81 32.35
CA ALA A 56 -0.59 -9.14 32.44
C ALA A 56 -1.48 -8.35 31.44
N GLY A 57 -0.91 -7.36 30.75
CA GLY A 57 -1.62 -6.51 29.80
C GLY A 57 -2.41 -5.38 30.45
N ALA A 58 -3.28 -4.76 29.65
CA ALA A 58 -4.23 -3.74 30.08
C ALA A 58 -5.41 -3.68 29.10
N SER A 59 -6.59 -3.24 29.58
CA SER A 59 -7.77 -3.07 28.74
C SER A 59 -8.36 -1.67 28.83
N GLY A 60 -8.83 -1.10 27.72
CA GLY A 60 -9.37 0.26 27.69
C GLY A 60 -8.36 1.32 28.15
N LEU A 61 -7.07 1.10 27.87
CA LEU A 61 -6.01 2.06 28.18
C LEU A 61 -6.07 3.22 27.17
N THR A 62 -6.22 4.43 27.67
CA THR A 62 -6.23 5.66 26.86
C THR A 62 -5.00 6.49 27.19
N ILE A 63 -4.16 6.76 26.19
CA ILE A 63 -2.99 7.65 26.29
C ILE A 63 -3.19 8.76 25.28
N SER A 64 -3.56 9.96 25.73
CA SER A 64 -3.90 11.04 24.80
C SER A 64 -3.42 12.42 25.20
N ASN A 65 -3.17 13.29 24.22
CA ASN A 65 -2.80 14.69 24.48
C ASN A 65 -1.55 14.88 25.35
N ASN A 66 -0.67 13.88 25.43
CA ASN A 66 0.60 13.99 26.16
C ASN A 66 1.72 14.46 25.24
N THR A 67 2.78 14.99 25.84
CA THR A 67 4.08 15.25 25.18
C THR A 67 5.11 14.27 25.72
N PHE A 68 5.74 13.51 24.84
CA PHE A 68 6.81 12.58 25.15
C PHE A 68 8.15 13.07 24.58
N THR A 69 9.19 13.03 25.40
CA THR A 69 10.58 13.25 24.98
C THR A 69 11.40 12.03 25.35
N ALA A 70 12.19 11.50 24.42
CA ALA A 70 13.03 10.33 24.64
C ALA A 70 14.51 10.56 24.25
N GLU A 71 15.43 9.98 25.02
CA GLU A 71 16.85 9.89 24.62
C GLU A 71 17.17 8.64 23.79
N ALA A 72 18.44 8.45 23.44
CA ALA A 72 18.87 7.35 22.60
C ALA A 72 18.70 5.99 23.31
N GLY A 73 17.90 5.10 22.72
CA GLY A 73 17.62 3.76 23.23
C GLY A 73 16.30 3.62 23.98
N ASP A 74 15.66 4.73 24.36
CA ASP A 74 14.45 4.70 25.18
C ASP A 74 13.15 4.52 24.40
N GLY A 75 12.14 4.00 25.10
CA GLY A 75 10.76 3.86 24.61
C GLY A 75 9.82 4.88 25.25
N SER A 76 8.93 5.51 24.49
CA SER A 76 7.90 6.38 25.08
C SER A 76 6.72 5.57 25.63
N ILE A 77 6.21 4.60 24.87
CA ILE A 77 5.14 3.70 25.30
C ILE A 77 5.50 2.27 24.91
N TRP A 78 5.44 1.35 25.88
CA TRP A 78 5.61 -0.08 25.67
C TRP A 78 4.47 -0.87 26.30
N GLY A 79 4.03 -1.96 25.66
CA GLY A 79 3.09 -2.87 26.30
C GLY A 79 2.72 -4.15 25.55
N PRO A 80 2.64 -5.30 26.24
CA PRO A 80 2.06 -6.52 25.71
C PRO A 80 0.56 -6.62 26.04
N LYS A 81 -0.19 -7.44 25.29
CA LYS A 81 -1.57 -7.87 25.59
C LYS A 81 -2.52 -6.71 25.87
N VAL A 82 -2.50 -5.71 25.00
CA VAL A 82 -3.36 -4.53 25.14
C VAL A 82 -4.66 -4.71 24.36
N VAL A 83 -5.79 -4.43 25.02
CA VAL A 83 -7.14 -4.62 24.46
C VAL A 83 -7.89 -3.30 24.47
N ASN A 84 -8.50 -2.91 23.36
CA ASN A 84 -9.20 -1.61 23.23
C ASN A 84 -8.30 -0.43 23.64
N VAL A 85 -7.03 -0.44 23.22
CA VAL A 85 -6.08 0.64 23.54
C VAL A 85 -6.32 1.81 22.59
N THR A 86 -6.26 3.03 23.12
CA THR A 86 -6.29 4.27 22.35
C THR A 86 -5.04 5.08 22.64
N VAL A 87 -4.20 5.31 21.62
CA VAL A 87 -3.08 6.26 21.70
C VAL A 87 -3.36 7.40 20.73
N SER A 88 -3.74 8.58 21.21
CA SER A 88 -4.19 9.64 20.30
C SER A 88 -3.77 11.06 20.63
N THR A 89 -3.56 11.88 19.60
CA THR A 89 -3.24 13.32 19.76
C THR A 89 -2.03 13.59 20.66
N ASN A 90 -1.09 12.65 20.78
CA ASN A 90 0.15 12.87 21.52
C ASN A 90 1.22 13.44 20.59
N THR A 91 2.17 14.16 21.18
CA THR A 91 3.41 14.57 20.50
C THR A 91 4.57 13.74 21.05
N PHE A 92 5.35 13.13 20.17
CA PHE A 92 6.50 12.31 20.53
C PHE A 92 7.76 12.86 19.83
N THR A 93 8.80 13.14 20.61
CA THR A 93 10.08 13.63 20.10
C THR A 93 11.21 12.72 20.56
N GLY A 94 11.79 12.00 19.60
CA GLY A 94 12.99 11.19 19.77
C GLY A 94 14.27 11.98 19.50
N PRO A 95 15.44 11.34 19.66
CA PRO A 95 16.75 11.99 19.60
C PRO A 95 17.27 12.25 18.18
N GLY A 96 16.60 11.77 17.12
CA GLY A 96 17.03 11.97 15.72
C GLY A 96 18.21 11.10 15.29
N SER A 97 18.38 9.90 15.87
CA SER A 97 19.45 8.93 15.58
C SER A 97 18.88 7.55 15.25
N THR A 98 19.61 6.75 14.47
CA THR A 98 19.24 5.37 14.09
C THR A 98 19.36 4.35 15.22
N THR A 99 19.94 4.73 16.37
CA THR A 99 19.98 3.88 17.58
C THR A 99 18.81 4.17 18.54
N SER A 100 17.80 4.91 18.09
CA SER A 100 16.69 5.34 18.95
C SER A 100 15.67 4.22 19.14
N GLY A 101 15.05 4.13 20.33
CA GLY A 101 13.98 3.18 20.63
C GLY A 101 12.68 3.49 19.89
N TYR A 102 11.57 3.58 20.60
CA TYR A 102 10.25 3.66 19.98
C TYR A 102 9.32 4.71 20.60
N ALA A 103 8.46 5.33 19.79
CA ALA A 103 7.40 6.17 20.34
C ALA A 103 6.27 5.29 20.90
N VAL A 104 5.81 4.32 20.12
CA VAL A 104 4.83 3.33 20.54
C VAL A 104 5.30 1.94 20.11
N GLU A 105 5.48 1.05 21.08
CA GLU A 105 5.68 -0.38 20.82
C GLU A 105 4.63 -1.21 21.56
N PHE A 106 3.84 -1.98 20.81
CA PHE A 106 2.92 -2.94 21.40
C PHE A 106 3.09 -4.34 20.81
N ALA A 107 2.77 -5.34 21.62
CA ALA A 107 2.70 -6.73 21.19
C ALA A 107 1.35 -7.35 21.58
N GLY A 108 0.65 -7.99 20.65
CA GLY A 108 -0.64 -8.64 20.92
C GLY A 108 -1.76 -7.63 21.16
N VAL A 109 -2.07 -6.82 20.15
CA VAL A 109 -3.08 -5.76 20.21
C VAL A 109 -4.43 -6.28 19.70
N THR A 110 -5.47 -6.24 20.53
CA THR A 110 -6.80 -6.77 20.17
C THR A 110 -7.94 -5.81 20.50
N GLY A 111 -9.16 -6.19 20.15
CA GLY A 111 -10.36 -5.38 20.35
C GLY A 111 -10.47 -4.27 19.31
N THR A 112 -11.13 -3.17 19.66
CA THR A 112 -11.18 -1.95 18.83
C THR A 112 -10.08 -1.01 19.30
N SER A 113 -8.87 -1.24 18.80
CA SER A 113 -7.68 -0.48 19.21
C SER A 113 -7.29 0.54 18.15
N ALA A 114 -6.82 1.72 18.57
CA ALA A 114 -6.48 2.81 17.69
C ALA A 114 -5.20 3.53 18.10
N ILE A 115 -4.34 3.83 17.12
CA ILE A 115 -3.20 4.76 17.26
C ILE A 115 -3.44 5.88 16.27
N SER A 116 -3.89 7.05 16.74
CA SER A 116 -4.40 8.08 15.83
C SER A 116 -4.10 9.53 16.14
N GLY A 117 -3.92 10.36 15.10
CA GLY A 117 -3.72 11.80 15.28
C GLY A 117 -2.44 12.19 16.02
N ASN A 118 -1.47 11.29 16.16
CA ASN A 118 -0.22 11.57 16.87
C ASN A 118 0.78 12.28 15.94
N THR A 119 1.62 13.14 16.52
CA THR A 119 2.79 13.71 15.84
C THR A 119 4.03 13.03 16.39
N ILE A 120 4.79 12.33 15.54
CA ILE A 120 5.95 11.52 15.96
C ILE A 120 7.16 11.89 15.10
N SER A 121 8.31 12.16 15.74
CA SER A 121 9.53 12.45 15.01
C SER A 121 10.80 11.93 15.67
N GLY A 122 11.78 11.50 14.87
CA GLY A 122 13.15 11.26 15.32
C GLY A 122 13.37 9.97 16.11
N TYR A 123 12.52 8.95 15.94
CA TYR A 123 12.66 7.64 16.56
C TYR A 123 13.29 6.60 15.63
N GLY A 124 13.86 5.52 16.16
CA GLY A 124 14.21 4.35 15.35
C GLY A 124 12.93 3.65 14.86
N MET A 125 11.91 3.57 15.72
CA MET A 125 10.58 3.10 15.34
C MET A 125 9.52 4.05 15.84
N ALA A 126 8.79 4.75 14.96
CA ALA A 126 7.71 5.61 15.42
C ALA A 126 6.56 4.76 16.01
N VAL A 127 5.97 3.88 15.20
CA VAL A 127 4.99 2.89 15.68
C VAL A 127 5.48 1.49 15.34
N ALA A 128 5.71 0.66 16.35
CA ALA A 128 6.08 -0.74 16.21
C ALA A 128 4.99 -1.64 16.78
N ILE A 129 4.41 -2.51 15.96
CA ILE A 129 3.40 -3.47 16.38
C ILE A 129 3.91 -4.86 16.08
N PHE A 130 3.88 -5.71 17.11
CA PHE A 130 4.28 -7.09 17.02
C PHE A 130 3.12 -8.04 17.30
N ASN A 131 3.18 -9.22 16.68
CA ASN A 131 2.11 -10.21 16.72
C ASN A 131 1.67 -10.57 18.15
N GLY A 132 2.63 -10.81 19.08
CA GLY A 132 2.35 -11.18 20.46
C GLY A 132 1.43 -12.40 20.58
N GLU A 133 0.46 -12.36 21.51
CA GLU A 133 -0.59 -13.39 21.63
C GLU A 133 -1.72 -13.26 20.59
N GLY A 134 -1.56 -12.36 19.63
CA GLY A 134 -2.47 -12.15 18.50
C GLY A 134 -2.73 -10.67 18.31
N THR A 135 -2.68 -10.21 17.06
CA THR A 135 -2.97 -8.82 16.72
C THR A 135 -4.11 -8.75 15.72
N SER A 136 -5.17 -8.02 16.07
CA SER A 136 -6.37 -7.86 15.25
C SER A 136 -7.16 -6.63 15.66
N GLY A 137 -7.90 -6.03 14.73
CA GLY A 137 -8.78 -4.88 15.02
C GLY A 137 -8.01 -3.61 15.39
N LEU A 138 -6.77 -3.47 14.93
CA LEU A 138 -5.96 -2.28 15.12
C LEU A 138 -6.08 -1.35 13.90
N THR A 139 -6.44 -0.09 14.15
CA THR A 139 -6.34 1.00 13.18
C THR A 139 -5.23 1.99 13.56
N ILE A 140 -4.30 2.24 12.65
CA ILE A 140 -3.27 3.27 12.76
C ILE A 140 -3.63 4.37 11.78
N SER A 141 -4.09 5.54 12.26
CA SER A 141 -4.63 6.55 11.35
C SER A 141 -4.42 8.01 11.69
N GLY A 142 -4.32 8.88 10.68
CA GLY A 142 -4.19 10.33 10.93
C GLY A 142 -2.90 10.75 11.63
N ASN A 143 -1.88 9.88 11.71
CA ASN A 143 -0.62 10.21 12.37
C ASN A 143 0.30 10.98 11.41
N THR A 144 1.04 11.95 11.94
CA THR A 144 2.13 12.63 11.22
C THR A 144 3.45 12.10 11.73
N ILE A 145 4.18 11.36 10.92
CA ILE A 145 5.40 10.63 11.29
C ILE A 145 6.56 11.08 10.41
N SER A 146 7.67 11.52 11.01
CA SER A 146 8.81 12.02 10.23
C SER A 146 10.19 11.76 10.81
N GLY A 147 11.19 11.63 9.93
CA GLY A 147 12.59 11.53 10.35
C GLY A 147 12.90 10.30 11.20
N CYS A 148 12.11 9.23 11.08
CA CYS A 148 12.30 7.97 11.79
C CYS A 148 13.02 6.94 10.90
N GLU A 149 13.71 5.97 11.49
CA GLU A 149 14.23 4.85 10.69
C GLU A 149 13.08 4.01 10.12
N ASN A 150 12.10 3.66 10.95
CA ASN A 150 10.86 3.04 10.52
C ASN A 150 9.69 3.92 10.97
N GLY A 151 8.88 4.41 10.05
CA GLY A 151 7.68 5.17 10.37
C GLY A 151 6.65 4.28 11.08
N ILE A 152 6.22 3.23 10.39
CA ILE A 152 5.39 2.16 10.96
C ILE A 152 6.09 0.83 10.71
N ARG A 153 6.19 -0.01 11.73
CA ARG A 153 6.77 -1.35 11.65
C ARG A 153 5.76 -2.37 12.17
N LEU A 154 5.42 -3.33 11.31
CA LEU A 154 4.57 -4.47 11.64
C LEU A 154 5.44 -5.73 11.56
N GLY A 155 5.42 -6.59 12.57
CA GLY A 155 6.27 -7.77 12.53
C GLY A 155 5.99 -8.84 13.56
N GLN A 156 6.86 -9.85 13.54
CA GLN A 156 6.89 -10.91 14.53
C GLN A 156 8.01 -10.64 15.54
N TYR A 157 7.69 -10.67 16.83
CA TYR A 157 8.67 -10.46 17.90
C TYR A 157 9.40 -11.75 18.29
N SER A 158 8.66 -12.86 18.47
CA SER A 158 9.20 -14.16 18.84
C SER A 158 8.42 -15.29 18.15
N PRO A 159 9.08 -16.34 17.63
CA PRO A 159 8.41 -17.52 17.10
C PRO A 159 7.77 -18.41 18.18
N THR A 160 7.92 -18.09 19.46
CA THR A 160 7.38 -18.90 20.58
C THR A 160 6.06 -18.38 21.14
N THR A 161 5.58 -17.23 20.68
CA THR A 161 4.29 -16.68 21.09
C THR A 161 3.34 -16.81 19.89
N ASP A 162 2.42 -17.78 19.97
CA ASP A 162 1.67 -18.35 18.84
C ASP A 162 0.49 -17.49 18.33
N GLY A 163 0.50 -16.18 18.55
CA GLY A 163 -0.58 -15.31 18.10
C GLY A 163 -0.39 -14.79 16.69
N ASP A 164 -1.37 -15.00 15.80
CA ASP A 164 -1.35 -14.41 14.46
C ASP A 164 -1.70 -12.91 14.51
N MET A 165 -0.95 -12.11 13.75
CA MET A 165 -1.32 -10.76 13.33
C MET A 165 -2.16 -10.87 12.06
N THR A 166 -3.46 -10.62 12.19
CA THR A 166 -4.44 -10.85 11.14
C THR A 166 -4.95 -9.53 10.56
N THR A 167 -5.61 -8.69 11.33
CA THR A 167 -6.21 -7.45 10.79
C THR A 167 -5.55 -6.20 11.35
N VAL A 168 -4.85 -5.48 10.47
CA VAL A 168 -4.25 -4.17 10.74
C VAL A 168 -4.62 -3.24 9.58
N THR A 169 -5.19 -2.08 9.92
CA THR A 169 -5.50 -1.02 8.96
C THR A 169 -4.58 0.16 9.20
N VAL A 170 -3.83 0.57 8.18
CA VAL A 170 -2.96 1.76 8.21
C VAL A 170 -3.51 2.77 7.22
N THR A 171 -4.16 3.83 7.70
CA THR A 171 -4.92 4.73 6.81
C THR A 171 -4.77 6.20 7.15
N GLN A 172 -4.78 7.09 6.17
CA GLN A 172 -4.79 8.55 6.41
C GLN A 172 -3.56 9.06 7.20
N ASN A 173 -2.44 8.35 7.19
CA ASN A 173 -1.20 8.81 7.83
C ASN A 173 -0.36 9.64 6.87
N THR A 174 0.43 10.57 7.41
CA THR A 174 1.46 11.31 6.67
C THR A 174 2.83 10.85 7.15
N LEU A 175 3.57 10.13 6.30
CA LEU A 175 4.89 9.57 6.57
C LEU A 175 5.93 10.27 5.71
N THR A 176 6.79 11.10 6.31
CA THR A 176 7.74 11.95 5.57
C THR A 176 9.18 11.76 6.01
N ASN A 177 10.12 11.68 5.07
CA ASN A 177 11.55 11.63 5.37
C ASN A 177 11.96 10.51 6.36
N ASN A 178 11.26 9.37 6.32
CA ASN A 178 11.65 8.19 7.10
C ASN A 178 12.66 7.37 6.30
N THR A 179 13.50 6.54 6.93
CA THR A 179 14.33 5.62 6.14
C THR A 179 13.45 4.61 5.41
N ILE A 180 12.50 4.02 6.14
CA ILE A 180 11.40 3.23 5.61
C ILE A 180 10.08 3.81 6.14
N GLY A 181 9.16 4.17 5.24
CA GLY A 181 7.84 4.65 5.62
C GLY A 181 7.08 3.61 6.42
N ILE A 182 6.78 2.47 5.77
CA ILE A 182 6.10 1.32 6.38
C ILE A 182 6.93 0.05 6.13
N ARG A 183 7.23 -0.70 7.19
CA ARG A 183 7.89 -2.00 7.10
C ARG A 183 6.96 -3.09 7.58
N VAL A 184 6.75 -4.10 6.75
CA VAL A 184 6.13 -5.38 7.14
C VAL A 184 7.25 -6.42 7.17
N ASN A 185 7.64 -6.85 8.37
CA ASN A 185 8.64 -7.90 8.54
C ASN A 185 8.05 -9.26 8.17
N ASP A 186 8.88 -10.12 7.57
CA ASP A 186 8.54 -11.53 7.37
C ASP A 186 8.33 -12.25 8.71
N GLY A 187 7.48 -13.28 8.70
CA GLY A 187 7.17 -14.08 9.87
C GLY A 187 5.93 -14.94 9.66
N ALA A 188 5.97 -16.19 10.13
CA ALA A 188 4.86 -17.13 9.96
C ALA A 188 3.54 -16.65 10.59
N ASN A 189 3.61 -15.76 11.59
CA ASN A 189 2.45 -15.20 12.27
C ASN A 189 2.05 -13.80 11.78
N VAL A 190 2.70 -13.26 10.75
CA VAL A 190 2.32 -11.99 10.13
C VAL A 190 1.53 -12.31 8.88
N LYS A 191 0.20 -12.17 8.93
CA LYS A 191 -0.69 -12.44 7.79
C LYS A 191 -0.87 -11.17 6.96
N ALA A 192 0.21 -10.74 6.31
CA ALA A 192 0.28 -9.49 5.55
C ALA A 192 -0.84 -9.34 4.50
N SER A 193 -1.31 -10.46 3.95
CA SER A 193 -2.44 -10.53 3.01
C SER A 193 -3.79 -10.05 3.58
N ASN A 194 -3.90 -9.94 4.89
CA ASN A 194 -5.10 -9.44 5.58
C ASN A 194 -4.97 -7.97 6.03
N PHE A 195 -3.84 -7.31 5.72
CA PHE A 195 -3.65 -5.89 6.08
C PHE A 195 -4.21 -4.99 4.99
N THR A 196 -4.66 -3.81 5.39
CA THR A 196 -5.10 -2.76 4.46
C THR A 196 -4.28 -1.52 4.73
N ILE A 197 -3.57 -1.04 3.71
CA ILE A 197 -2.75 0.16 3.77
C ILE A 197 -3.26 1.09 2.67
N ASP A 198 -4.01 2.12 3.01
CA ASP A 198 -4.69 2.98 2.04
C ASP A 198 -4.76 4.43 2.49
N ASP A 199 -5.00 5.38 1.58
CA ASP A 199 -5.17 6.79 1.89
C ASP A 199 -3.99 7.45 2.65
N ASN A 200 -2.79 6.88 2.61
CA ASN A 200 -1.61 7.44 3.26
C ASN A 200 -0.84 8.37 2.31
N ASN A 201 -0.23 9.41 2.89
CA ASN A 201 0.74 10.29 2.22
C ASN A 201 2.16 9.85 2.60
N ILE A 202 2.83 9.11 1.71
CA ILE A 202 4.18 8.57 1.89
C ILE A 202 5.13 9.32 0.96
N SER A 203 6.16 9.98 1.49
CA SER A 203 7.10 10.72 0.64
C SER A 203 8.47 10.97 1.28
N GLY A 204 9.50 11.03 0.45
CA GLY A 204 10.86 11.37 0.88
C GLY A 204 11.55 10.23 1.63
N SER A 205 11.04 8.99 1.51
CA SER A 205 11.67 7.85 2.16
C SER A 205 12.99 7.51 1.49
N THR A 206 14.06 7.30 2.26
CA THR A 206 15.40 7.12 1.68
C THR A 206 15.71 5.69 1.23
N SER A 207 14.93 4.70 1.69
CA SER A 207 15.05 3.29 1.24
C SER A 207 13.77 2.79 0.57
N TYR A 208 12.64 2.81 1.27
CA TYR A 208 11.35 2.35 0.76
C TYR A 208 10.21 3.17 1.37
N GLY A 209 9.22 3.54 0.57
CA GLY A 209 7.93 3.99 1.09
C GLY A 209 7.21 2.85 1.82
N LEU A 210 7.19 1.67 1.22
CA LEU A 210 6.69 0.44 1.84
C LEU A 210 7.61 -0.74 1.49
N ASN A 211 8.13 -1.40 2.52
CA ASN A 211 8.95 -2.60 2.41
C ASN A 211 8.22 -3.80 3.04
N ASN A 212 7.60 -4.61 2.20
CA ASN A 212 7.10 -5.93 2.57
C ASN A 212 8.22 -6.96 2.40
N GLN A 213 8.70 -7.50 3.53
CA GLN A 213 9.78 -8.48 3.54
C GLN A 213 9.29 -9.92 3.36
N HIS A 214 7.97 -10.14 3.30
CA HIS A 214 7.44 -11.46 3.00
C HIS A 214 7.79 -11.91 1.59
N THR A 215 8.06 -13.21 1.45
CA THR A 215 8.25 -13.85 0.14
C THR A 215 7.00 -14.56 -0.38
N THR A 216 6.01 -14.79 0.49
CA THR A 216 4.81 -15.59 0.17
C THR A 216 3.48 -14.85 0.34
N GLU A 217 3.48 -13.71 1.03
CA GLU A 217 2.27 -12.92 1.28
C GLU A 217 2.42 -11.54 0.65
N SER A 218 1.44 -11.15 -0.16
CA SER A 218 1.31 -9.79 -0.69
C SER A 218 0.49 -8.93 0.28
N VAL A 219 0.78 -7.63 0.35
CA VAL A 219 -0.01 -6.67 1.12
C VAL A 219 -0.76 -5.71 0.19
N THR A 220 -2.05 -5.48 0.46
CA THR A 220 -2.84 -4.47 -0.26
C THR A 220 -2.45 -3.07 0.21
N ALA A 221 -1.89 -2.29 -0.70
CA ALA A 221 -1.34 -0.95 -0.49
C ALA A 221 -1.86 0.07 -1.53
N GLU A 222 -3.11 -0.08 -1.96
CA GLU A 222 -3.76 0.78 -2.95
C GLU A 222 -4.13 2.16 -2.37
N ASN A 223 -4.38 3.13 -3.25
CA ASN A 223 -4.83 4.49 -2.92
C ASN A 223 -3.91 5.23 -1.94
N ASN A 224 -2.59 4.98 -2.01
CA ASN A 224 -1.60 5.77 -1.31
C ASN A 224 -0.91 6.76 -2.25
N TRP A 225 -0.53 7.93 -1.71
CA TRP A 225 0.37 8.87 -2.37
C TRP A 225 1.82 8.48 -2.07
N TRP A 226 2.65 8.33 -3.11
CA TRP A 226 4.03 7.88 -2.99
C TRP A 226 5.07 8.99 -3.19
N GLY A 227 4.66 10.25 -3.13
CA GLY A 227 5.56 11.39 -3.34
C GLY A 227 5.64 11.89 -4.78
N ASP A 228 5.08 11.15 -5.75
CA ASP A 228 5.01 11.55 -7.16
C ASP A 228 3.74 11.01 -7.86
N ALA A 229 3.20 11.77 -8.82
CA ALA A 229 1.99 11.44 -9.58
C ALA A 229 2.13 10.19 -10.44
N SER A 230 3.36 9.86 -10.82
CA SER A 230 3.70 8.62 -11.53
C SER A 230 3.64 7.37 -10.63
N GLY A 231 3.43 7.52 -9.31
CA GLY A 231 3.34 6.41 -8.36
C GLY A 231 4.70 5.97 -7.84
N PRO A 232 4.75 4.84 -7.12
CA PRO A 232 5.99 4.38 -6.49
C PRO A 232 6.97 3.85 -7.53
N THR A 233 8.27 3.96 -7.23
CA THR A 233 9.30 3.30 -8.03
C THR A 233 9.21 1.78 -7.83
N HIS A 234 8.92 1.01 -8.89
CA HIS A 234 8.90 -0.45 -8.87
C HIS A 234 9.09 -1.03 -10.28
N SER A 235 9.52 -2.30 -10.39
CA SER A 235 9.69 -2.97 -11.69
C SER A 235 8.38 -3.08 -12.48
N SER A 236 7.26 -3.29 -11.79
CA SER A 236 5.90 -3.27 -12.36
C SER A 236 5.30 -1.88 -12.52
N ASN A 237 6.01 -0.81 -12.18
CA ASN A 237 5.66 0.58 -12.50
C ASN A 237 6.89 1.31 -13.08
N PRO A 238 7.27 1.00 -14.33
CA PRO A 238 8.56 1.41 -14.90
C PRO A 238 8.73 2.93 -15.07
N LEU A 239 7.63 3.69 -15.02
CA LEU A 239 7.65 5.16 -15.07
C LEU A 239 7.54 5.82 -13.69
N GLY A 240 7.36 5.05 -12.62
CA GLY A 240 7.20 5.57 -11.26
C GLY A 240 8.49 6.20 -10.74
N THR A 241 8.38 7.41 -10.22
CA THR A 241 9.50 8.17 -9.64
C THR A 241 9.29 8.54 -8.16
N GLY A 242 8.18 8.10 -7.56
CA GLY A 242 7.93 8.24 -6.13
C GLY A 242 8.77 7.28 -5.27
N ASP A 243 8.53 7.32 -3.97
CA ASP A 243 9.13 6.44 -2.96
C ASP A 243 8.98 4.97 -3.38
N ALA A 244 10.09 4.22 -3.32
CA ALA A 244 10.14 2.85 -3.80
C ALA A 244 9.28 1.90 -2.95
N VAL A 245 8.71 0.89 -3.59
CA VAL A 245 8.08 -0.25 -2.91
C VAL A 245 8.85 -1.54 -3.19
N SER A 246 8.78 -2.50 -2.28
CA SER A 246 9.32 -3.85 -2.52
C SER A 246 8.39 -4.69 -3.40
N ASP A 247 8.85 -5.89 -3.78
CA ASP A 247 7.97 -6.95 -4.27
C ASP A 247 6.88 -7.29 -3.23
N ASN A 248 5.82 -7.98 -3.67
CA ASN A 248 4.67 -8.39 -2.85
C ASN A 248 3.93 -7.20 -2.21
N VAL A 249 3.85 -6.09 -2.92
CA VAL A 249 3.05 -4.92 -2.55
C VAL A 249 2.10 -4.64 -3.69
N ASP A 250 0.80 -4.70 -3.42
CA ASP A 250 -0.23 -4.35 -4.38
C ASP A 250 -0.56 -2.87 -4.25
N PHE A 251 0.14 -2.02 -5.00
CA PHE A 251 0.07 -0.56 -4.89
C PHE A 251 -0.80 0.11 -5.96
N MET A 252 -1.49 -0.66 -6.81
CA MET A 252 -2.29 -0.15 -7.92
C MET A 252 -3.79 -0.32 -7.65
N PRO A 253 -4.61 0.74 -7.73
CA PRO A 253 -4.22 2.10 -8.10
C PRO A 253 -3.45 2.83 -6.99
N TRP A 254 -2.62 3.80 -7.34
CA TRP A 254 -2.03 4.78 -6.43
C TRP A 254 -2.73 6.13 -6.55
N LEU A 255 -2.44 7.12 -5.70
CA LEU A 255 -2.96 8.48 -5.86
C LEU A 255 -2.03 9.36 -6.72
N ASP A 256 -2.57 10.19 -7.59
CA ASP A 256 -1.80 11.14 -8.43
C ASP A 256 -1.44 12.46 -7.73
N ALA A 257 -1.94 12.67 -6.52
CA ALA A 257 -1.58 13.75 -5.60
C ALA A 257 -1.81 13.28 -4.16
N THR A 258 -1.48 14.12 -3.18
CA THR A 258 -1.71 13.80 -1.77
C THR A 258 -3.21 13.55 -1.48
N TYR A 259 -3.48 12.56 -0.62
CA TYR A 259 -4.79 12.38 0.02
C TYR A 259 -5.17 13.66 0.81
N PRO A 260 -6.45 14.09 0.81
CA PRO A 260 -7.64 13.42 0.25
C PRO A 260 -8.00 13.84 -1.18
N THR A 261 -7.19 14.67 -1.83
CA THR A 261 -7.55 15.27 -3.12
C THR A 261 -7.05 14.48 -4.32
N GLY A 262 -6.01 13.67 -4.13
CA GLY A 262 -5.47 12.79 -5.18
C GLY A 262 -6.54 11.86 -5.74
N GLN A 263 -6.41 11.54 -7.02
CA GLN A 263 -7.28 10.62 -7.72
C GLN A 263 -6.54 9.31 -7.99
N PRO A 264 -7.26 8.17 -8.05
CA PRO A 264 -6.68 6.89 -8.45
C PRO A 264 -6.00 6.98 -9.83
N ALA A 265 -4.76 6.52 -9.89
CA ALA A 265 -3.93 6.42 -11.08
C ALA A 265 -3.29 5.03 -11.15
N GLY A 266 -3.01 4.59 -12.37
CA GLY A 266 -2.47 3.26 -12.65
C GLY A 266 -1.75 3.23 -13.98
N LEU A 267 -1.31 2.05 -14.39
CA LEU A 267 -0.73 1.84 -15.72
C LEU A 267 -1.78 1.83 -16.82
N VAL A 268 -3.00 1.39 -16.51
CA VAL A 268 -4.12 1.39 -17.44
C VAL A 268 -5.25 2.20 -16.84
N THR A 269 -5.88 3.07 -17.64
CA THR A 269 -6.94 3.95 -17.16
C THR A 269 -8.16 3.85 -18.07
N ASN A 270 -9.33 3.62 -17.49
CA ASN A 270 -10.59 3.86 -18.18
C ASN A 270 -10.96 5.33 -17.98
N ILE A 271 -10.66 6.15 -18.98
CA ILE A 271 -10.86 7.61 -18.91
C ILE A 271 -12.34 8.01 -18.96
N THR A 272 -13.22 7.08 -19.36
CA THR A 272 -14.67 7.33 -19.41
C THR A 272 -15.29 7.19 -18.02
N GLN A 273 -14.81 6.21 -17.25
CA GLN A 273 -15.27 5.94 -15.89
C GLN A 273 -14.38 6.52 -14.79
N SER A 274 -13.22 7.11 -15.13
CA SER A 274 -12.21 7.59 -14.17
C SER A 274 -11.72 6.50 -13.22
N THR A 275 -11.47 5.29 -13.76
CA THR A 275 -10.92 4.16 -13.01
C THR A 275 -9.52 3.80 -13.52
N ALA A 276 -8.70 3.24 -12.63
CA ALA A 276 -7.31 2.89 -12.90
C ALA A 276 -7.04 1.43 -12.51
N HIS A 277 -6.20 0.76 -13.30
CA HIS A 277 -5.98 -0.68 -13.26
C HIS A 277 -4.49 -1.02 -13.47
N ALA A 278 -4.12 -2.20 -12.99
CA ALA A 278 -2.79 -2.78 -13.16
C ALA A 278 -2.56 -3.34 -14.57
N THR A 279 -3.56 -4.03 -15.12
CA THR A 279 -3.50 -4.73 -16.40
C THR A 279 -4.51 -4.19 -17.40
N ILE A 280 -4.33 -4.53 -18.68
CA ILE A 280 -5.29 -4.18 -19.74
C ILE A 280 -6.57 -5.01 -19.56
N GLN A 281 -6.46 -6.30 -19.22
CA GLN A 281 -7.63 -7.17 -19.04
C GLN A 281 -8.53 -6.71 -17.89
N ASP A 282 -7.98 -6.33 -16.73
CA ASP A 282 -8.79 -5.86 -15.59
C ASP A 282 -9.62 -4.61 -15.97
N ALA A 283 -9.03 -3.73 -16.78
CA ALA A 283 -9.69 -2.54 -17.29
C ALA A 283 -10.82 -2.89 -18.29
N ILE A 284 -10.63 -3.92 -19.13
CA ILE A 284 -11.63 -4.40 -20.09
C ILE A 284 -12.78 -5.10 -19.37
N ASP A 285 -12.49 -5.94 -18.38
CA ASP A 285 -13.48 -6.67 -17.59
C ASP A 285 -14.41 -5.73 -16.81
N SER A 286 -13.88 -4.58 -16.39
CA SER A 286 -14.64 -3.52 -15.71
C SER A 286 -15.33 -2.54 -16.67
N ALA A 287 -15.06 -2.62 -17.97
CA ALA A 287 -15.56 -1.66 -18.95
C ALA A 287 -17.01 -1.94 -19.35
N ILE A 288 -17.72 -0.85 -19.65
CA ILE A 288 -19.06 -0.88 -20.25
C ILE A 288 -19.00 -0.41 -21.71
N ALA A 289 -20.10 -0.60 -22.43
CA ALA A 289 -20.14 -0.27 -23.84
C ALA A 289 -19.89 1.23 -24.09
N GLY A 290 -18.97 1.54 -25.00
CA GLY A 290 -18.59 2.92 -25.35
C GLY A 290 -17.39 3.48 -24.57
N ASP A 291 -16.83 2.72 -23.62
CA ASP A 291 -15.69 3.17 -22.84
C ASP A 291 -14.41 3.35 -23.67
N THR A 292 -13.52 4.19 -23.16
CA THR A 292 -12.15 4.35 -23.67
C THR A 292 -11.14 3.99 -22.59
N ILE A 293 -10.31 2.99 -22.90
CA ILE A 293 -9.18 2.53 -22.09
C ILE A 293 -7.88 3.07 -22.70
N VAL A 294 -7.03 3.65 -21.86
CA VAL A 294 -5.72 4.19 -22.20
C VAL A 294 -4.64 3.49 -21.39
N ALA A 295 -3.70 2.84 -22.08
CA ALA A 295 -2.53 2.20 -21.49
C ALA A 295 -1.31 3.13 -21.55
N LYS A 296 -0.61 3.32 -20.42
CA LYS A 296 0.65 4.08 -20.33
C LYS A 296 1.81 3.28 -20.93
N ASP A 297 3.00 3.87 -20.94
CA ASP A 297 4.19 3.25 -21.51
C ASP A 297 4.65 2.12 -20.58
N SER A 298 4.55 0.89 -21.08
CA SER A 298 4.97 -0.32 -20.39
C SER A 298 4.98 -1.49 -21.38
N THR A 299 5.48 -2.63 -20.92
CA THR A 299 5.24 -3.93 -21.55
C THR A 299 4.19 -4.67 -20.74
N TYR A 300 3.01 -4.83 -21.30
CA TYR A 300 1.90 -5.57 -20.73
C TYR A 300 2.03 -7.02 -21.18
N THR A 301 2.38 -7.93 -20.26
CA THR A 301 2.53 -9.36 -20.56
C THR A 301 1.26 -10.10 -20.19
N GLU A 302 0.32 -10.16 -21.13
CA GLU A 302 -1.02 -10.71 -20.94
C GLU A 302 -1.65 -11.08 -22.29
N ASP A 303 -2.62 -11.99 -22.25
CA ASP A 303 -3.54 -12.24 -23.36
C ASP A 303 -4.88 -11.58 -23.02
N ILE A 304 -5.55 -11.03 -24.04
CA ILE A 304 -6.68 -10.13 -23.91
C ILE A 304 -7.92 -10.76 -24.52
N THR A 305 -9.02 -10.77 -23.78
CA THR A 305 -10.37 -11.09 -24.30
C THR A 305 -11.23 -9.85 -24.30
N VAL A 306 -11.81 -9.52 -25.46
CA VAL A 306 -12.74 -8.40 -25.62
C VAL A 306 -14.12 -8.92 -25.99
N ASN A 307 -15.11 -8.61 -25.17
CA ASN A 307 -16.53 -8.95 -25.42
C ASN A 307 -17.47 -7.75 -25.21
N THR A 308 -16.92 -6.54 -25.06
CA THR A 308 -17.64 -5.29 -24.79
C THR A 308 -17.77 -4.43 -26.04
N ALA A 309 -18.99 -4.03 -26.39
CA ALA A 309 -19.28 -3.25 -27.59
C ALA A 309 -18.73 -1.81 -27.52
N ASN A 310 -18.33 -1.25 -28.65
CA ASN A 310 -17.85 0.14 -28.80
C ASN A 310 -16.70 0.51 -27.85
N LEU A 311 -15.94 -0.47 -27.36
CA LEU A 311 -14.80 -0.23 -26.51
C LEU A 311 -13.62 0.28 -27.35
N THR A 312 -12.93 1.32 -26.89
CA THR A 312 -11.67 1.78 -27.48
C THR A 312 -10.52 1.43 -26.56
N LEU A 313 -9.57 0.62 -27.01
CA LEU A 313 -8.29 0.37 -26.34
C LEU A 313 -7.17 1.06 -27.12
N ARG A 314 -6.45 1.98 -26.46
CA ARG A 314 -5.37 2.74 -27.09
C ARG A 314 -4.20 2.96 -26.14
N SER A 315 -3.01 3.19 -26.69
CA SER A 315 -1.85 3.59 -25.90
C SER A 315 -1.83 5.11 -25.69
N LEU A 316 -1.10 5.55 -24.66
CA LEU A 316 -0.91 6.97 -24.36
C LEU A 316 0.10 7.62 -25.33
N ASN A 317 1.27 7.01 -25.51
CA ASN A 317 2.38 7.57 -26.30
C ASN A 317 2.79 6.70 -27.49
N GLY A 318 1.97 5.72 -27.86
CA GLY A 318 2.13 4.98 -29.11
C GLY A 318 3.03 3.75 -29.00
N LYS A 319 2.99 2.98 -30.09
CA LYS A 319 3.62 1.66 -30.22
C LYS A 319 5.14 1.61 -30.06
N ALA A 320 5.82 2.74 -30.04
CA ALA A 320 7.27 2.77 -29.84
C ALA A 320 7.68 2.48 -28.39
N VAL A 321 6.77 2.71 -27.44
CA VAL A 321 7.01 2.61 -25.99
C VAL A 321 5.93 1.82 -25.24
N THR A 322 4.83 1.45 -25.92
CA THR A 322 3.75 0.64 -25.36
C THR A 322 3.63 -0.69 -26.10
N THR A 323 3.87 -1.78 -25.39
CA THR A 323 3.91 -3.13 -25.95
C THR A 323 2.90 -4.04 -25.26
N ILE A 324 2.13 -4.79 -26.06
CA ILE A 324 1.35 -5.94 -25.60
C ILE A 324 2.17 -7.19 -25.96
N GLN A 325 2.74 -7.83 -24.95
CA GLN A 325 3.52 -9.06 -25.07
C GLN A 325 2.61 -10.26 -24.79
N LEU A 326 2.23 -10.96 -25.85
CA LEU A 326 1.32 -12.10 -25.77
C LEU A 326 1.97 -13.28 -25.07
N VAL A 327 1.16 -14.08 -24.38
CA VAL A 327 1.61 -15.18 -23.52
C VAL A 327 1.46 -16.51 -24.24
N ASP A 328 0.25 -16.98 -24.55
CA ASP A 328 0.02 -18.22 -25.29
C ASP A 328 -1.30 -18.20 -26.08
N GLY A 329 -1.64 -19.31 -26.75
CA GLY A 329 -2.98 -19.46 -27.34
C GLY A 329 -3.38 -18.34 -28.31
N VAL A 330 -4.48 -17.65 -28.02
CA VAL A 330 -4.94 -16.50 -28.80
C VAL A 330 -4.57 -15.25 -28.03
N GLY A 331 -3.78 -14.37 -28.63
CA GLY A 331 -3.26 -13.19 -27.95
C GLY A 331 -4.33 -12.16 -27.63
N ILE A 332 -4.96 -11.58 -28.65
CA ILE A 332 -6.11 -10.68 -28.51
C ILE A 332 -7.31 -11.35 -29.16
N ASP A 333 -8.24 -11.86 -28.34
CA ASP A 333 -9.48 -12.50 -28.77
C ASP A 333 -10.66 -11.51 -28.76
N ILE A 334 -11.04 -11.02 -29.94
CA ILE A 334 -12.17 -10.11 -30.14
C ILE A 334 -13.42 -10.93 -30.43
N GLN A 335 -14.29 -11.07 -29.44
CA GLN A 335 -15.46 -11.93 -29.48
C GLN A 335 -16.71 -11.21 -30.03
N GLY A 336 -17.77 -11.95 -30.37
CA GLY A 336 -18.98 -11.41 -30.99
C GLY A 336 -19.69 -10.27 -30.25
N GLY A 337 -19.46 -10.13 -28.94
CA GLY A 337 -19.95 -8.99 -28.14
C GLY A 337 -19.21 -7.67 -28.38
N ALA A 338 -18.01 -7.70 -28.98
CA ALA A 338 -17.12 -6.56 -29.16
C ALA A 338 -17.37 -5.78 -30.47
N SER A 339 -18.62 -5.68 -30.90
CA SER A 339 -18.94 -4.90 -32.11
C SER A 339 -18.63 -3.41 -31.89
N GLY A 340 -17.98 -2.77 -32.86
CA GLY A 340 -17.48 -1.39 -32.74
C GLY A 340 -16.16 -1.26 -31.95
N PHE A 341 -15.49 -2.36 -31.61
CA PHE A 341 -14.21 -2.31 -30.89
C PHE A 341 -13.11 -1.63 -31.73
N THR A 342 -12.34 -0.76 -31.09
CA THR A 342 -11.19 -0.08 -31.69
C THR A 342 -9.92 -0.42 -30.93
N LEU A 343 -8.93 -1.00 -31.61
CA LEU A 343 -7.56 -1.16 -31.12
C LEU A 343 -6.66 -0.11 -31.81
N GLY A 344 -6.24 0.90 -31.05
CA GLY A 344 -5.56 2.07 -31.56
C GLY A 344 -6.55 3.19 -31.90
N GLY A 345 -6.76 3.48 -33.18
CA GLY A 345 -7.74 4.47 -33.65
C GLY A 345 -7.17 5.84 -34.01
N ALA A 346 -5.94 6.17 -33.61
CA ALA A 346 -5.30 7.42 -33.99
C ALA A 346 -3.77 7.32 -34.07
N SER A 347 -3.18 8.26 -34.82
CA SER A 347 -1.73 8.42 -34.89
C SER A 347 -1.15 8.65 -33.49
N GLY A 348 -0.10 7.90 -33.14
CA GLY A 348 0.52 7.96 -31.82
C GLY A 348 -0.23 7.23 -30.71
N GLN A 349 -1.28 6.46 -31.02
CA GLN A 349 -2.13 5.77 -30.02
C GLN A 349 -2.24 4.25 -30.23
N GLY A 350 -1.46 3.67 -31.14
CA GLY A 350 -1.40 2.22 -31.36
C GLY A 350 -0.42 1.49 -30.45
N PHE A 351 -0.36 0.17 -30.56
CA PHE A 351 0.50 -0.72 -29.77
C PHE A 351 1.52 -1.45 -30.64
N GLU A 352 2.65 -1.84 -30.03
CA GLU A 352 3.43 -2.96 -30.55
C GLU A 352 2.87 -4.25 -29.96
N VAL A 353 2.29 -5.11 -30.80
CA VAL A 353 1.72 -6.41 -30.39
C VAL A 353 2.73 -7.50 -30.76
N LYS A 354 3.36 -8.11 -29.76
CA LYS A 354 4.39 -9.14 -29.94
C LYS A 354 3.86 -10.52 -29.59
N SER A 355 4.06 -11.47 -30.51
CA SER A 355 3.83 -12.88 -30.22
C SER A 355 4.70 -13.38 -29.05
N SER A 356 4.25 -14.46 -28.40
CA SER A 356 5.07 -15.17 -27.42
C SER A 356 6.36 -15.70 -28.04
N GLY A 357 7.47 -15.53 -27.32
CA GLY A 357 8.77 -16.11 -27.66
C GLY A 357 9.02 -17.48 -27.01
N ILE A 358 8.12 -17.95 -26.13
CA ILE A 358 8.35 -19.12 -25.28
C ILE A 358 7.35 -20.26 -25.58
N THR A 359 6.06 -19.94 -25.72
CA THR A 359 4.97 -20.89 -26.03
C THR A 359 4.35 -20.55 -27.38
N SER A 360 3.49 -21.42 -27.92
CA SER A 360 2.84 -21.18 -29.22
C SER A 360 1.67 -20.21 -29.09
N THR A 361 1.85 -18.96 -29.49
CA THR A 361 0.73 -18.11 -29.90
C THR A 361 0.19 -18.66 -31.22
N THR A 362 -1.11 -18.89 -31.32
CA THR A 362 -1.77 -19.30 -32.56
C THR A 362 -2.02 -18.06 -33.41
N PHE A 363 -2.67 -17.04 -32.85
CA PHE A 363 -2.98 -15.78 -33.52
C PHE A 363 -2.61 -14.60 -32.62
N ASN A 364 -1.95 -13.56 -33.16
CA ASN A 364 -1.76 -12.34 -32.36
C ASN A 364 -3.10 -11.66 -32.10
N ILE A 365 -3.96 -11.58 -33.11
CA ILE A 365 -5.32 -11.06 -33.00
C ILE A 365 -6.28 -12.04 -33.69
N GLN A 366 -7.37 -12.38 -33.03
CA GLN A 366 -8.47 -13.15 -33.58
C GLN A 366 -9.78 -12.36 -33.51
N LEU A 367 -10.56 -12.42 -34.59
CA LEU A 367 -11.96 -12.04 -34.59
C LEU A 367 -12.81 -13.32 -34.51
N ALA A 368 -13.37 -13.59 -33.34
CA ALA A 368 -14.12 -14.79 -33.00
C ALA A 368 -15.63 -14.51 -32.90
N ASN A 369 -16.45 -15.43 -33.40
CA ASN A 369 -17.92 -15.37 -33.26
C ASN A 369 -18.58 -14.13 -33.89
N ALA A 370 -18.07 -13.68 -35.05
CA ALA A 370 -18.66 -12.64 -35.89
C ALA A 370 -18.86 -11.25 -35.24
N PRO A 371 -17.81 -10.61 -34.69
CA PRO A 371 -17.88 -9.21 -34.34
C PRO A 371 -18.04 -8.36 -35.61
N SER A 372 -18.60 -7.17 -35.44
CA SER A 372 -18.81 -6.21 -36.52
C SER A 372 -18.13 -4.87 -36.24
N ASP A 373 -17.77 -4.14 -37.29
CA ASP A 373 -17.24 -2.77 -37.24
C ASP A 373 -16.01 -2.62 -36.34
N VAL A 374 -15.13 -3.64 -36.36
CA VAL A 374 -13.85 -3.63 -35.62
C VAL A 374 -12.83 -2.78 -36.38
N GLU A 375 -12.15 -1.87 -35.68
CA GLU A 375 -11.02 -1.11 -36.19
C GLU A 375 -9.71 -1.56 -35.53
N ILE A 376 -8.71 -1.90 -36.35
CA ILE A 376 -7.33 -2.19 -35.90
C ILE A 376 -6.41 -1.25 -36.66
N SER A 377 -6.00 -0.14 -36.03
CA SER A 377 -5.23 0.90 -36.72
C SER A 377 -4.03 1.41 -35.93
N TYR A 378 -2.99 1.85 -36.64
CA TYR A 378 -1.74 2.42 -36.09
C TYR A 378 -0.90 1.48 -35.23
N ASN A 379 -1.21 0.18 -35.22
CA ASN A 379 -0.47 -0.83 -34.48
C ASN A 379 0.75 -1.34 -35.28
N THR A 380 1.69 -1.98 -34.61
CA THR A 380 2.67 -2.89 -35.22
C THR A 380 2.33 -4.28 -34.73
N ILE A 381 2.01 -5.20 -35.65
CA ILE A 381 1.74 -6.60 -35.32
C ILE A 381 2.99 -7.40 -35.68
N ASP A 382 3.77 -7.76 -34.67
CA ASP A 382 5.01 -8.52 -34.83
C ASP A 382 4.73 -10.02 -34.68
N THR A 383 4.91 -10.75 -35.79
CA THR A 383 4.75 -12.21 -35.86
C THR A 383 6.08 -12.95 -35.90
N VAL A 384 7.22 -12.30 -35.64
CA VAL A 384 8.56 -12.92 -35.69
C VAL A 384 8.74 -14.00 -34.60
N GLY A 385 7.86 -14.03 -33.59
CA GLY A 385 7.77 -15.12 -32.59
C GLY A 385 7.03 -16.37 -33.08
N ASN A 386 6.36 -17.07 -32.16
CA ASN A 386 5.71 -18.36 -32.47
C ASN A 386 4.30 -18.24 -33.11
N ALA A 387 3.84 -17.02 -33.43
CA ALA A 387 2.51 -16.84 -34.01
C ALA A 387 2.37 -17.45 -35.40
N THR A 388 1.33 -18.26 -35.59
CA THR A 388 1.03 -18.82 -36.92
C THR A 388 0.41 -17.78 -37.85
N MET A 389 -0.30 -16.77 -37.32
CA MET A 389 -0.83 -15.64 -38.08
C MET A 389 -0.88 -14.36 -37.22
N GLY A 390 -0.74 -13.20 -37.87
CA GLY A 390 -0.90 -11.90 -37.19
C GLY A 390 -2.36 -11.60 -36.86
N ILE A 391 -3.22 -11.56 -37.88
CA ILE A 391 -4.66 -11.33 -37.70
C ILE A 391 -5.42 -12.49 -38.34
N SER A 392 -6.33 -13.10 -37.58
CA SER A 392 -7.19 -14.20 -38.01
C SER A 392 -8.66 -13.79 -37.94
N VAL A 393 -9.37 -13.90 -39.07
CA VAL A 393 -10.83 -13.73 -39.11
C VAL A 393 -11.44 -15.13 -39.08
N GLY A 394 -12.09 -15.48 -37.97
CA GLY A 394 -12.60 -16.84 -37.72
C GLY A 394 -13.65 -17.30 -38.73
N ALA A 395 -14.03 -18.58 -38.66
CA ALA A 395 -14.96 -19.20 -39.62
C ALA A 395 -16.36 -18.54 -39.67
N ALA A 396 -16.79 -17.89 -38.59
CA ALA A 396 -18.03 -17.12 -38.55
C ALA A 396 -17.94 -15.79 -39.32
N GLY A 397 -16.74 -15.37 -39.75
CA GLY A 397 -16.48 -14.10 -40.42
C GLY A 397 -16.37 -12.92 -39.45
N ALA A 398 -16.19 -11.73 -40.03
CA ALA A 398 -16.38 -10.43 -39.39
C ALA A 398 -16.87 -9.46 -40.48
N SER A 399 -17.73 -8.50 -40.13
CA SER A 399 -18.22 -7.47 -41.07
C SER A 399 -17.70 -6.10 -40.69
N GLY A 400 -17.38 -5.25 -41.67
CA GLY A 400 -16.94 -3.88 -41.38
C GLY A 400 -15.53 -3.75 -40.78
N LEU A 401 -14.71 -4.82 -40.85
CA LEU A 401 -13.32 -4.79 -40.38
C LEU A 401 -12.50 -3.74 -41.14
N THR A 402 -11.89 -2.82 -40.41
CA THR A 402 -10.96 -1.82 -40.92
C THR A 402 -9.57 -2.06 -40.35
N ILE A 403 -8.56 -2.11 -41.22
CA ILE A 403 -7.14 -2.25 -40.83
C ILE A 403 -6.33 -1.16 -41.55
N SER A 404 -5.57 -0.34 -40.81
CA SER A 404 -4.78 0.75 -41.39
C SER A 404 -3.51 1.13 -40.64
#